data_AF-A0A936HPN2-F1
#
_entry.id   AF-A0A936HPN2-F1
#
_cell.length_a   1.000
_cell.length_b   1.000
_cell.length_c   1.000
_cell.angle_alpha   90.00
_cell.angle_beta   90.00
_cell.angle_gamma   90.00
#
_symmetry.space_group_name_H-M   'P 1'
#
loop_
_entity.id
_entity.type
_entity.pdbx_description
1 polymer ?
#
loop_
_entity_poly.entity_id
_entity_poly.type
_entity_poly.pdbx_seq_one_letter_code
_entity_poly.pdbx_strand_id
1 'polypeptide(L)'
;MARTHILSFVGAVALTIGLVSCNDSATTEPTDSTSESVLKLHSESSDFLAAMQEVEAIDITSDDTPINLVGPDDPAGGGRGHDGRGHGGRDTLKDRHDTGKHHRDSVRHDRPNPGERRYGHIVHYYQRILSQLDLTDDQAQLIRDCFTAFKECFDAATTRYRQARADLIAEARAAVAELKQQVADGTLTPEEARQQLKALREQFRADMNGLNEAYTAAVRECRQALEECIKSHLTEEQLEEWHRLVGGNGDGSTGSNG
;
A
#
# COMPACT_ATOMS: atom_id res chain seq x y z
N MET A 1 24.76 31.36 -31.04
CA MET A 1 24.85 29.91 -30.76
C MET A 1 24.93 29.73 -29.24
N ALA A 2 23.78 29.69 -28.57
CA ALA A 2 23.72 29.46 -27.13
C ALA A 2 23.64 27.94 -26.91
N ARG A 3 24.67 27.37 -26.26
CA ARG A 3 24.70 25.97 -25.85
C ARG A 3 23.84 25.84 -24.60
N THR A 4 22.66 25.24 -24.76
CA THR A 4 21.79 24.83 -23.66
C THR A 4 22.49 23.70 -22.91
N HIS A 5 22.97 24.00 -21.70
CA HIS A 5 23.45 22.98 -20.77
C HIS A 5 22.22 22.28 -20.20
N ILE A 6 21.90 21.10 -20.73
CA ILE A 6 20.94 20.17 -20.13
C ILE A 6 21.57 19.72 -18.81
N LEU A 7 21.05 20.25 -17.71
CA LEU A 7 21.41 19.85 -16.35
C LEU A 7 20.92 18.41 -16.14
N SER A 8 21.85 17.45 -16.21
CA SER A 8 21.64 16.10 -15.69
C SER A 8 21.45 16.17 -14.18
N PHE A 9 20.22 16.36 -13.72
CA PHE A 9 19.82 16.12 -12.34
C PHE A 9 19.71 14.60 -12.12
N VAL A 10 20.86 13.93 -12.10
CA VAL A 10 21.01 12.62 -11.46
C VAL A 10 21.32 12.92 -9.99
N GLY A 11 20.28 13.23 -9.23
CA GLY A 11 20.34 13.29 -7.78
C GLY A 11 20.46 11.87 -7.24
N ALA A 12 21.69 11.35 -7.16
CA ALA A 12 21.98 10.11 -6.47
C ALA A 12 21.79 10.32 -4.96
N VAL A 13 20.55 10.16 -4.48
CA VAL A 13 20.26 10.05 -3.05
C VAL A 13 20.67 8.63 -2.64
N ALA A 14 21.92 8.50 -2.21
CA ALA A 14 22.40 7.29 -1.55
C ALA A 14 21.69 7.19 -0.19
N LEU A 15 20.58 6.47 -0.17
CA LEU A 15 19.86 6.10 1.05
C LEU A 15 20.77 5.10 1.80
N THR A 16 21.62 5.64 2.67
CA THR A 16 22.49 4.87 3.55
C THR A 16 21.63 4.27 4.64
N ILE A 17 21.02 3.12 4.33
CA ILE A 17 20.42 2.26 5.34
C ILE A 17 21.58 1.75 6.19
N GLY A 18 21.77 2.38 7.35
CA GLY A 18 22.71 1.93 8.38
C GLY A 18 22.25 0.56 8.89
N LEU A 19 22.79 -0.49 8.29
CA LEU A 19 22.72 -1.85 8.83
C LEU A 19 23.55 -1.87 10.12
N VAL A 20 22.88 -1.75 11.26
CA VAL A 20 23.47 -2.15 12.54
C VAL A 20 23.58 -3.67 12.51
N SER A 21 24.72 -4.15 12.03
CA SER A 21 25.11 -5.55 12.06
C SER A 21 25.34 -5.96 13.52
N CYS A 22 24.52 -6.89 14.00
CA CYS A 22 24.81 -7.65 15.20
C CYS A 22 24.68 -9.14 14.87
N ASN A 23 25.86 -9.77 14.87
CA ASN A 23 26.13 -11.17 15.15
C ASN A 23 26.15 -12.18 14.00
N ASP A 24 27.38 -12.60 13.68
CA ASP A 24 27.75 -13.83 12.98
C ASP A 24 27.24 -15.06 13.73
N SER A 25 26.42 -15.87 13.07
CA SER A 25 26.38 -17.32 13.26
C SER A 25 25.82 -17.97 11.99
N ALA A 26 26.65 -18.81 11.40
CA ALA A 26 26.42 -19.43 10.11
C ALA A 26 25.44 -20.62 10.15
N THR A 27 24.84 -20.86 8.98
CA THR A 27 24.34 -22.16 8.46
C THR A 27 22.91 -22.58 8.81
N THR A 28 21.98 -22.33 7.88
CA THR A 28 21.32 -23.34 7.03
C THR A 28 20.38 -22.64 6.04
N GLU A 29 20.41 -23.05 4.77
CA GLU A 29 19.49 -22.55 3.73
C GLU A 29 18.07 -23.09 3.95
N PRO A 30 17.02 -22.25 3.94
CA PRO A 30 15.66 -22.74 3.74
C PRO A 30 15.27 -22.56 2.27
N THR A 31 14.87 -23.67 1.66
CA THR A 31 14.28 -23.75 0.33
C THR A 31 13.02 -22.90 0.19
N ASP A 32 12.99 -22.25 -0.96
CA ASP A 32 12.00 -21.38 -1.55
C ASP A 32 10.58 -21.98 -1.61
N SER A 33 9.60 -21.20 -1.16
CA SER A 33 8.22 -21.23 -1.67
C SER A 33 7.56 -19.90 -1.31
N THR A 34 8.02 -18.84 -1.96
CA THR A 34 7.52 -17.49 -1.73
C THR A 34 6.32 -17.21 -2.65
N SER A 35 5.17 -17.77 -2.33
CA SER A 35 3.86 -17.32 -2.84
C SER A 35 3.11 -16.55 -1.76
N GLU A 36 3.66 -15.42 -1.30
CA GLU A 36 2.95 -14.51 -0.40
C GLU A 36 2.59 -13.20 -1.12
N SER A 37 1.41 -13.23 -1.75
CA SER A 37 0.43 -12.14 -1.76
C SER A 37 0.97 -10.72 -1.92
N VAL A 38 1.36 -10.39 -3.16
CA VAL A 38 1.38 -9.03 -3.72
C VAL A 38 -0.06 -8.49 -3.74
N LEU A 39 -0.59 -8.00 -2.61
CA LEU A 39 -1.97 -7.46 -2.56
C LEU A 39 -2.13 -6.18 -1.73
N LYS A 40 -2.67 -5.17 -2.43
CA LYS A 40 -3.50 -4.03 -1.96
C LYS A 40 -2.86 -2.92 -1.10
N LEU A 41 -1.64 -2.50 -1.42
CA LEU A 41 -1.17 -1.12 -1.15
C LEU A 41 -1.61 -0.10 -2.24
N HIS A 42 -2.50 -0.52 -3.14
CA HIS A 42 -2.89 0.22 -4.34
C HIS A 42 -3.70 1.50 -4.12
N SER A 43 -4.39 1.71 -2.99
CA SER A 43 -5.35 2.83 -2.90
C SER A 43 -4.69 4.20 -2.81
N GLU A 44 -3.57 4.32 -2.11
CA GLU A 44 -2.89 5.63 -2.00
C GLU A 44 -1.84 5.84 -3.09
N SER A 45 -1.33 4.77 -3.71
CA SER A 45 -0.57 4.92 -4.97
C SER A 45 -1.50 5.28 -6.13
N SER A 46 -2.78 4.88 -6.09
CA SER A 46 -3.74 5.31 -7.12
C SER A 46 -4.03 6.80 -7.03
N ASP A 47 -4.08 7.41 -5.84
CA ASP A 47 -4.30 8.86 -5.72
C ASP A 47 -3.10 9.66 -6.25
N PHE A 48 -1.87 9.18 -6.01
CA PHE A 48 -0.69 9.78 -6.61
C PHE A 48 -0.62 9.54 -8.13
N LEU A 49 -0.93 8.32 -8.59
CA LEU A 49 -1.00 8.00 -10.02
C LEU A 49 -2.10 8.80 -10.71
N ALA A 50 -3.23 9.05 -10.04
CA ALA A 50 -4.32 9.91 -10.52
C ALA A 50 -3.89 11.38 -10.59
N ALA A 51 -3.19 11.90 -9.58
CA ALA A 51 -2.60 13.24 -9.62
C ALA A 51 -1.56 13.40 -10.75
N MET A 52 -0.81 12.34 -11.06
CA MET A 52 0.07 12.32 -12.23
C MET A 52 -0.71 12.20 -13.55
N GLN A 53 -1.89 11.59 -13.54
CA GLN A 53 -2.79 11.48 -14.69
C GLN A 53 -3.48 12.82 -15.01
N GLU A 54 -3.75 13.66 -14.00
CA GLU A 54 -4.21 15.04 -14.19
C GLU A 54 -3.19 15.91 -14.96
N VAL A 55 -1.89 15.62 -14.85
CA VAL A 55 -0.85 16.33 -15.62
C VAL A 55 -0.87 15.93 -17.10
N GLU A 56 -1.21 14.67 -17.38
CA GLU A 56 -1.49 14.21 -18.75
C GLU A 56 -2.79 14.81 -19.30
N ALA A 57 -3.75 15.11 -18.42
CA ALA A 57 -4.98 15.80 -18.76
C ALA A 57 -4.85 17.33 -18.82
N ILE A 58 -3.64 17.89 -18.60
CA ILE A 58 -3.28 19.19 -19.16
C ILE A 58 -3.12 18.97 -20.66
N ASP A 59 -4.27 18.71 -21.29
CA ASP A 59 -4.41 18.74 -22.71
C ASP A 59 -4.20 20.19 -23.12
N ILE A 60 -3.43 20.31 -24.18
CA ILE A 60 -2.99 21.55 -24.75
C ILE A 60 -4.23 22.19 -25.36
N THR A 61 -4.99 22.95 -24.58
CA THR A 61 -5.75 24.07 -25.16
C THR A 61 -4.75 25.18 -25.50
N SER A 62 -3.72 24.85 -26.29
CA SER A 62 -3.20 25.81 -27.28
C SER A 62 -4.22 25.85 -28.40
N ASP A 63 -5.43 26.25 -28.03
CA ASP A 63 -6.41 26.77 -28.95
C ASP A 63 -5.85 28.15 -29.29
N ASP A 64 -4.97 28.19 -30.29
CA ASP A 64 -4.69 29.37 -31.10
C ASP A 64 -5.96 29.73 -31.90
N THR A 65 -7.09 29.85 -31.20
CA THR A 65 -8.24 30.55 -31.73
C THR A 65 -7.96 32.05 -31.49
N PRO A 66 -7.69 32.83 -32.55
CA PRO A 66 -7.60 34.27 -32.38
C PRO A 66 -8.90 34.76 -31.75
N ILE A 67 -8.77 35.58 -30.71
CA ILE A 67 -9.86 36.27 -30.04
C ILE A 67 -10.57 37.13 -31.10
N ASN A 68 -11.61 36.59 -31.73
CA ASN A 68 -12.60 37.39 -32.43
C ASN A 68 -13.51 38.00 -31.37
N LEU A 69 -13.17 39.23 -30.99
CA LEU A 69 -14.07 40.18 -30.36
C LEU A 69 -15.23 40.47 -31.32
N VAL A 70 -16.27 39.64 -31.27
CA VAL A 70 -17.60 40.00 -31.78
C VAL A 70 -18.55 39.95 -30.60
N GLY A 71 -19.02 41.14 -30.22
CA GLY A 71 -20.07 41.35 -29.23
C GLY A 71 -21.48 41.04 -29.78
N PRO A 72 -22.54 41.40 -29.04
CA PRO A 72 -23.52 40.46 -28.53
C PRO A 72 -24.87 40.54 -29.25
N ASP A 73 -25.51 39.38 -29.46
CA ASP A 73 -26.94 39.29 -29.75
C ASP A 73 -27.52 37.98 -29.16
N ASP A 74 -28.32 38.12 -28.10
CA ASP A 74 -29.35 37.17 -27.63
C ASP A 74 -30.54 37.11 -28.64
N PRO A 75 -31.59 36.23 -28.55
CA PRO A 75 -31.89 35.15 -27.59
C PRO A 75 -32.48 33.84 -28.22
N ALA A 76 -32.76 32.86 -27.34
CA ALA A 76 -33.86 31.88 -27.42
C ALA A 76 -33.81 30.67 -28.39
N GLY A 77 -33.93 29.47 -27.78
CA GLY A 77 -34.29 28.19 -28.40
C GLY A 77 -33.71 27.06 -27.56
N GLY A 78 -34.44 26.19 -26.86
CA GLY A 78 -35.69 25.54 -27.22
C GLY A 78 -35.38 24.09 -27.59
N GLY A 79 -35.66 23.15 -26.68
CA GLY A 79 -36.05 21.79 -27.07
C GLY A 79 -35.25 20.61 -26.54
N ARG A 80 -36.00 19.71 -25.88
CA ARG A 80 -36.05 18.24 -26.04
C ARG A 80 -34.74 17.48 -25.76
N GLY A 81 -34.64 16.60 -24.77
CA GLY A 81 -35.56 15.50 -24.42
C GLY A 81 -34.95 14.18 -24.92
N HIS A 82 -34.71 13.20 -24.03
CA HIS A 82 -34.83 11.76 -24.32
C HIS A 82 -34.54 10.92 -23.06
N ASP A 83 -35.62 10.26 -22.59
CA ASP A 83 -35.78 8.85 -22.18
C ASP A 83 -34.86 8.27 -21.09
N GLY A 84 -35.37 7.69 -20.00
CA GLY A 84 -36.54 6.82 -19.96
C GLY A 84 -36.10 5.36 -20.00
N ARG A 85 -35.61 4.82 -18.88
CA ARG A 85 -35.51 3.37 -18.66
C ARG A 85 -36.29 2.98 -17.42
N GLY A 86 -37.54 2.60 -17.68
CA GLY A 86 -38.42 1.99 -16.70
C GLY A 86 -37.94 0.58 -16.35
N HIS A 87 -37.95 0.26 -15.06
CA HIS A 87 -38.06 -1.10 -14.58
C HIS A 87 -39.50 -1.29 -14.09
N GLY A 88 -40.25 -2.03 -14.90
CA GLY A 88 -41.60 -2.45 -14.58
C GLY A 88 -41.62 -3.41 -13.40
N GLY A 89 -42.50 -3.07 -12.45
CA GLY A 89 -43.48 -3.96 -11.83
C GLY A 89 -43.06 -5.39 -11.51
N ARG A 90 -42.90 -5.66 -10.21
CA ARG A 90 -43.55 -6.82 -9.62
C ARG A 90 -44.18 -6.43 -8.29
N ASP A 91 -45.46 -6.10 -8.38
CA ASP A 91 -46.36 -5.99 -7.25
C ASP A 91 -46.44 -7.33 -6.52
N THR A 92 -45.88 -7.38 -5.32
CA THR A 92 -46.33 -8.32 -4.29
C THR A 92 -46.77 -7.48 -3.09
N LEU A 93 -48.09 -7.47 -2.92
CA LEU A 93 -48.78 -6.89 -1.80
C LEU A 93 -48.22 -7.45 -0.48
N LYS A 94 -47.83 -6.52 0.39
CA LYS A 94 -48.40 -6.39 1.74
C LYS A 94 -48.07 -7.51 2.72
N ASP A 95 -46.96 -7.34 3.44
CA ASP A 95 -46.99 -7.38 4.89
C ASP A 95 -46.17 -6.20 5.45
N ARG A 96 -46.92 -5.18 5.90
CA ARG A 96 -46.40 -4.07 6.72
C ARG A 96 -46.05 -4.64 8.09
N HIS A 97 -44.89 -5.27 8.20
CA HIS A 97 -44.22 -5.40 9.48
C HIS A 97 -43.40 -4.12 9.67
N ASP A 98 -43.90 -3.31 10.59
CA ASP A 98 -43.24 -2.16 11.20
C ASP A 98 -41.96 -2.64 11.90
N THR A 99 -40.94 -2.97 11.11
CA THR A 99 -39.58 -3.15 11.59
C THR A 99 -39.01 -1.76 11.65
N GLY A 100 -39.22 -1.11 12.79
CA GLY A 100 -38.54 0.12 13.16
C GLY A 100 -37.10 0.02 12.70
N LYS A 101 -36.79 0.73 11.60
CA LYS A 101 -35.43 0.90 11.10
C LYS A 101 -34.75 1.69 12.20
N HIS A 102 -34.21 0.95 13.16
CA HIS A 102 -33.16 1.45 14.01
C HIS A 102 -32.11 1.94 13.02
N HIS A 103 -32.05 3.26 12.86
CA HIS A 103 -30.83 3.95 12.50
C HIS A 103 -29.83 3.51 13.56
N ARG A 104 -29.24 2.33 13.37
CA ARG A 104 -27.96 2.00 13.96
C ARG A 104 -27.09 3.11 13.45
N ASP A 105 -26.82 4.06 14.33
CA ASP A 105 -25.64 4.90 14.30
C ASP A 105 -24.51 3.95 13.95
N SER A 106 -24.27 3.86 12.64
CA SER A 106 -23.19 3.14 12.07
C SER A 106 -22.06 4.10 12.29
N VAL A 107 -21.63 4.15 13.56
CA VAL A 107 -20.30 4.58 13.95
C VAL A 107 -19.44 3.93 12.89
N ARG A 108 -18.98 4.74 11.94
CA ARG A 108 -18.14 4.28 10.86
C ARG A 108 -16.90 3.81 11.59
N HIS A 109 -16.85 2.52 11.91
CA HIS A 109 -15.66 1.92 12.47
C HIS A 109 -14.62 2.14 11.41
N ASP A 110 -13.71 3.07 11.69
CA ASP A 110 -12.57 3.35 10.85
C ASP A 110 -11.96 2.00 10.51
N ARG A 111 -11.97 1.67 9.22
CA ARG A 111 -11.52 0.36 8.78
C ARG A 111 -10.06 0.25 9.22
N PRO A 112 -9.67 -0.83 9.93
CA PRO A 112 -8.31 -0.95 10.43
C PRO A 112 -7.34 -0.80 9.28
N ASN A 113 -6.28 -0.04 9.53
CA ASN A 113 -5.25 0.26 8.54
C ASN A 113 -4.68 -1.08 8.02
N PRO A 114 -4.36 -1.22 6.72
CA PRO A 114 -3.80 -2.45 6.16
C PRO A 114 -2.68 -3.08 7.00
N GLY A 115 -1.81 -2.27 7.64
CA GLY A 115 -0.76 -2.76 8.53
C GLY A 115 -1.28 -3.46 9.78
N GLU A 116 -2.34 -2.94 10.41
CA GLU A 116 -2.94 -3.52 11.62
C GLU A 116 -3.56 -4.89 11.35
N ARG A 117 -4.15 -5.07 10.15
CA ARG A 117 -4.70 -6.36 9.72
C ARG A 117 -3.63 -7.43 9.60
N ARG A 118 -2.43 -7.05 9.12
CA ARG A 118 -1.30 -7.98 8.98
C ARG A 118 -0.77 -8.41 10.35
N TYR A 119 -0.59 -7.47 11.28
CA TYR A 119 -0.21 -7.80 12.66
C TYR A 119 -1.21 -8.76 13.30
N GLY A 120 -2.50 -8.44 13.22
CA GLY A 120 -3.57 -9.29 13.78
C GLY A 120 -3.55 -10.71 13.21
N HIS A 121 -3.35 -10.87 11.90
CA HIS A 121 -3.26 -12.19 11.28
C HIS A 121 -2.09 -13.03 11.82
N ILE A 122 -0.91 -12.43 11.97
CA ILE A 122 0.29 -13.11 12.51
C ILE A 122 0.05 -13.53 13.97
N VAL A 123 -0.47 -12.62 14.79
CA VAL A 123 -0.75 -12.90 16.20
C VAL A 123 -1.79 -14.01 16.34
N HIS A 124 -2.89 -13.96 15.60
CA HIS A 124 -3.92 -15.00 15.65
C HIS A 124 -3.41 -16.36 15.18
N TYR A 125 -2.53 -16.39 14.18
CA TYR A 125 -1.91 -17.63 13.71
C TYR A 125 -1.12 -18.33 14.85
N TYR A 126 -0.24 -17.62 15.54
CA TYR A 126 0.54 -18.19 16.64
C TYR A 126 -0.30 -18.48 17.87
N GLN A 127 -1.27 -17.63 18.22
CA GLN A 127 -2.17 -17.89 19.35
C GLN A 127 -2.90 -19.23 19.21
N ARG A 128 -3.32 -19.58 17.99
CA ARG A 128 -3.96 -20.88 17.70
C ARG A 128 -3.00 -22.06 17.87
N ILE A 129 -1.70 -21.88 17.60
CA ILE A 129 -0.69 -22.92 17.80
C ILE A 129 -0.38 -23.06 19.29
N LEU A 130 -0.12 -21.93 19.95
CA LEU A 130 0.22 -21.88 21.38
C LEU A 130 -0.92 -22.41 22.26
N SER A 131 -2.19 -22.25 21.86
CA SER A 131 -3.33 -22.83 22.58
C SER A 131 -3.38 -24.36 22.53
N GLN A 132 -2.57 -24.99 21.69
CA GLN A 132 -2.44 -26.46 21.60
C GLN A 132 -1.19 -26.97 22.33
N LEU A 133 -0.32 -26.08 22.78
CA LEU A 133 0.81 -26.42 23.64
C LEU A 133 0.33 -26.26 25.09
N ASP A 134 0.49 -27.29 25.91
CA ASP A 134 0.18 -27.23 27.34
C ASP A 134 1.22 -26.35 28.07
N LEU A 135 1.12 -25.04 27.88
CA LEU A 135 2.06 -24.06 28.44
C LEU A 135 1.83 -23.88 29.94
N THR A 136 2.93 -23.82 30.69
CA THR A 136 2.89 -23.35 32.08
C THR A 136 2.62 -21.84 32.16
N ASP A 137 2.18 -21.35 33.30
CA ASP A 137 1.92 -19.91 33.51
C ASP A 137 3.18 -19.06 33.27
N ASP A 138 4.35 -19.57 33.69
CA ASP A 138 5.64 -18.91 33.50
C ASP A 138 6.02 -18.83 32.02
N GLN A 139 5.88 -19.94 31.27
CA GLN A 139 6.12 -19.95 29.82
C GLN A 139 5.15 -19.01 29.09
N ALA A 140 3.87 -19.02 29.49
CA ALA A 140 2.87 -18.14 28.91
C ALA A 140 3.20 -16.66 29.15
N GLN A 141 3.78 -16.31 30.30
CA GLN A 141 4.25 -14.95 30.56
C GLN A 141 5.44 -14.59 29.68
N LEU A 142 6.46 -15.45 29.58
CA LEU A 142 7.63 -15.21 28.73
C LEU A 142 7.24 -15.05 27.25
N ILE A 143 6.29 -15.85 26.77
CA ILE A 143 5.77 -15.75 25.41
C ILE A 143 4.97 -14.45 25.20
N ARG A 144 4.23 -13.95 26.20
CA ARG A 144 3.61 -12.61 26.13
C ARG A 144 4.64 -11.51 25.97
N ASP A 145 5.80 -11.64 26.62
CA ASP A 145 6.90 -10.70 26.47
C ASP A 145 7.49 -10.77 25.05
N CYS A 146 7.61 -11.96 24.45
CA CYS A 146 7.98 -12.12 23.04
C CYS A 146 7.01 -11.38 22.09
N PHE A 147 5.69 -11.50 22.31
CA PHE A 147 4.70 -10.78 21.49
C PHE A 147 4.76 -9.26 21.66
N THR A 148 5.12 -8.80 22.86
CA THR A 148 5.34 -7.37 23.13
C THR A 148 6.52 -6.85 22.31
N ALA A 149 7.67 -7.55 22.35
CA ALA A 149 8.84 -7.22 21.55
C ALA A 149 8.55 -7.27 20.03
N PHE A 150 7.80 -8.28 19.58
CA PHE A 150 7.36 -8.37 18.19
C PHE A 150 6.49 -7.17 17.78
N LYS A 151 5.55 -6.76 18.62
CA LYS A 151 4.70 -5.60 18.37
C LYS A 151 5.53 -4.32 18.22
N GLU A 152 6.48 -4.09 19.12
CA GLU A 152 7.36 -2.93 19.06
C GLU A 152 8.20 -2.93 17.78
N CYS A 153 8.78 -4.07 17.40
CA CYS A 153 9.52 -4.24 16.15
C CYS A 153 8.63 -3.94 14.92
N PHE A 154 7.43 -4.50 14.88
CA PHE A 154 6.47 -4.31 13.80
C PHE A 154 6.00 -2.85 13.68
N ASP A 155 5.69 -2.20 14.81
CA ASP A 155 5.28 -0.79 14.86
C ASP A 155 6.42 0.13 14.39
N ALA A 156 7.67 -0.18 14.78
CA ALA A 156 8.85 0.54 14.31
C ALA A 156 9.04 0.41 12.80
N ALA A 157 8.95 -0.82 12.25
CA ALA A 157 9.03 -1.06 10.80
C ALA A 157 7.91 -0.32 10.04
N THR A 158 6.68 -0.37 10.56
CA THR A 158 5.52 0.32 9.99
C THR A 158 5.72 1.84 9.99
N THR A 159 6.25 2.40 11.08
CA THR A 159 6.50 3.84 11.20
C THR A 159 7.55 4.30 10.18
N ARG A 160 8.67 3.60 10.07
CA ARG A 160 9.71 3.91 9.08
C ARG A 160 9.18 3.84 7.65
N TYR A 161 8.42 2.80 7.33
CA TYR A 161 7.80 2.65 6.02
C TYR A 161 6.87 3.82 5.69
N ARG A 162 6.00 4.21 6.64
CA ARG A 162 5.07 5.34 6.45
C ARG A 162 5.79 6.66 6.24
N GLN A 163 6.84 6.93 7.01
CA GLN A 163 7.66 8.14 6.88
C GLN A 163 8.34 8.19 5.51
N ALA A 164 9.14 7.16 5.16
CA ALA A 164 9.84 7.10 3.88
C ALA A 164 8.87 7.18 2.69
N ARG A 165 7.69 6.57 2.80
CA ARG A 165 6.65 6.66 1.77
C ARG A 165 6.09 8.07 1.63
N ALA A 166 5.85 8.76 2.75
CA ALA A 166 5.36 10.14 2.74
C ALA A 166 6.39 11.09 2.09
N ASP A 167 7.67 10.91 2.42
CA ASP A 167 8.77 11.69 1.85
C ASP A 167 8.87 11.48 0.34
N LEU A 168 8.85 10.23 -0.12
CA LEU A 168 8.89 9.86 -1.54
C LEU A 168 7.71 10.47 -2.32
N ILE A 169 6.50 10.47 -1.75
CA ILE A 169 5.34 11.13 -2.34
C ILE A 169 5.52 12.66 -2.40
N ALA A 170 6.06 13.27 -1.33
CA ALA A 170 6.30 14.71 -1.28
C ALA A 170 7.33 15.15 -2.33
N GLU A 171 8.45 14.42 -2.45
CA GLU A 171 9.48 14.65 -3.46
C GLU A 171 8.93 14.54 -4.87
N ALA A 172 8.15 13.48 -5.15
CA ALA A 172 7.58 13.29 -6.48
C ALA A 172 6.54 14.37 -6.83
N ARG A 173 5.76 14.85 -5.85
CA ARG A 173 4.86 16.01 -6.03
C ARG A 173 5.63 17.28 -6.33
N ALA A 174 6.73 17.54 -5.63
CA ALA A 174 7.58 18.70 -5.87
C ALA A 174 8.18 18.67 -7.28
N ALA A 175 8.70 17.52 -7.72
CA ALA A 175 9.22 17.32 -9.07
C ALA A 175 8.15 17.55 -10.15
N VAL A 176 6.92 17.06 -9.94
CA VAL A 176 5.80 17.34 -10.86
C VAL A 176 5.45 18.83 -10.92
N ALA A 177 5.42 19.51 -9.77
CA ALA A 177 5.14 20.94 -9.72
C ALA A 177 6.21 21.76 -10.44
N GLU A 178 7.48 21.39 -10.29
CA GLU A 178 8.59 22.00 -11.01
C GLU A 178 8.47 21.82 -12.53
N LEU A 179 8.17 20.61 -13.00
CA LEU A 179 7.95 20.35 -14.43
C LEU A 179 6.81 21.21 -15.00
N LYS A 180 5.71 21.36 -14.25
CA LYS A 180 4.59 22.24 -14.64
C LYS A 180 5.03 23.69 -14.77
N GLN A 181 5.83 24.17 -13.81
CA GLN A 181 6.34 25.55 -13.83
C GLN A 181 7.27 25.78 -15.03
N GLN A 182 8.17 24.84 -15.33
CA GLN A 182 9.09 24.96 -16.48
C GLN A 182 8.35 25.00 -17.82
N VAL A 183 7.23 24.27 -17.94
CA VAL A 183 6.35 24.35 -19.13
C VAL A 183 5.64 25.70 -19.21
N ALA A 184 5.08 26.18 -18.08
CA ALA A 184 4.40 27.47 -18.02
C ALA A 184 5.34 28.64 -18.39
N ASP A 185 6.59 28.56 -17.96
CA ASP A 185 7.63 29.57 -18.23
C ASP A 185 8.25 29.43 -19.64
N GLY A 186 7.81 28.44 -20.43
CA GLY A 186 8.33 28.15 -21.77
C GLY A 186 9.79 27.68 -21.79
N THR A 187 10.35 27.33 -20.63
CA THR A 187 11.71 26.80 -20.49
C THR A 187 11.78 25.34 -20.93
N LEU A 188 10.66 24.64 -20.83
CA LEU A 188 10.50 23.25 -21.24
C LEU A 188 9.33 23.12 -22.22
N THR A 189 9.53 22.42 -23.33
CA THR A 189 8.41 22.12 -24.23
C THR A 189 7.47 21.07 -23.61
N PRO A 190 6.18 21.03 -23.98
CA PRO A 190 5.25 20.01 -23.52
C PRO A 190 5.75 18.58 -23.79
N GLU A 191 6.40 18.35 -24.94
CA GLU A 191 6.98 17.06 -25.31
C GLU A 191 8.11 16.65 -24.38
N GLU A 192 9.03 17.56 -24.06
CA GLU A 192 10.12 17.30 -23.11
C GLU A 192 9.57 17.06 -21.69
N ALA A 193 8.54 17.81 -21.27
CA ALA A 193 7.86 17.61 -19.99
C ALA A 193 7.25 16.22 -19.87
N ARG A 194 6.59 15.74 -20.93
CA ARG A 194 6.02 14.38 -20.98
C ARG A 194 7.11 13.32 -20.84
N GLN A 195 8.27 13.50 -21.49
CA GLN A 195 9.39 12.57 -21.36
C GLN A 195 9.95 12.54 -19.93
N GLN A 196 10.14 13.71 -19.32
CA GLN A 196 10.61 13.80 -17.94
C GLN A 196 9.60 13.24 -16.93
N LEU A 197 8.31 13.50 -17.13
CA LEU A 197 7.25 12.93 -16.30
C LEU A 197 7.19 11.40 -16.41
N LYS A 198 7.39 10.85 -17.61
CA LYS A 198 7.50 9.40 -17.80
C LYS A 198 8.68 8.82 -17.01
N ALA A 199 9.86 9.44 -17.10
CA ALA A 199 11.03 9.01 -16.34
C ALA A 199 10.78 9.09 -14.81
N LEU A 200 10.18 10.19 -14.34
CA LEU A 200 9.82 10.37 -12.93
C LEU A 200 8.86 9.27 -12.44
N ARG A 201 7.88 8.87 -13.27
CA ARG A 201 6.95 7.77 -12.96
C ARG A 201 7.65 6.43 -12.83
N GLU A 202 8.58 6.13 -13.73
CA GLU A 202 9.36 4.88 -13.70
C GLU A 202 10.25 4.83 -12.46
N GLN A 203 10.92 5.93 -12.15
CA GLN A 203 11.74 6.08 -10.94
C GLN A 203 10.91 5.91 -9.67
N PHE A 204 9.81 6.66 -9.54
CA PHE A 204 8.89 6.57 -8.39
C PHE A 204 8.39 5.14 -8.16
N ARG A 205 8.06 4.40 -9.23
CA ARG A 205 7.64 3.00 -9.14
C ARG A 205 8.78 2.11 -8.62
N ALA A 206 9.99 2.30 -9.12
CA ALA A 206 11.16 1.56 -8.66
C ALA A 206 11.43 1.82 -7.16
N ASP A 207 11.41 3.09 -6.74
CA ASP A 207 11.65 3.48 -5.36
C ASP A 207 10.56 2.95 -4.42
N MET A 208 9.29 3.05 -4.82
CA MET A 208 8.17 2.46 -4.06
C MET A 208 8.27 0.94 -3.94
N ASN A 209 8.73 0.24 -4.98
CA ASN A 209 8.96 -1.20 -4.93
C ASN A 209 10.09 -1.54 -3.96
N GLY A 210 11.24 -0.85 -4.05
CA GLY A 210 12.34 -1.04 -3.11
C GLY A 210 11.94 -0.77 -1.66
N LEU A 211 11.12 0.26 -1.43
CA LEU A 211 10.57 0.56 -0.11
C LEU A 211 9.63 -0.56 0.41
N ASN A 212 8.80 -1.14 -0.45
CA ASN A 212 7.92 -2.25 -0.10
C ASN A 212 8.71 -3.54 0.22
N GLU A 213 9.77 -3.81 -0.54
CA GLU A 213 10.69 -4.93 -0.31
C GLU A 213 11.40 -4.79 1.04
N ALA A 214 11.95 -3.60 1.32
CA ALA A 214 12.61 -3.31 2.59
C ALA A 214 11.65 -3.46 3.79
N TYR A 215 10.41 -2.97 3.69
CA TYR A 215 9.41 -3.17 4.74
C TYR A 215 9.05 -4.64 4.92
N THR A 216 8.90 -5.39 3.83
CA THR A 216 8.61 -6.83 3.88
C THR A 216 9.74 -7.60 4.54
N ALA A 217 10.99 -7.27 4.23
CA ALA A 217 12.18 -7.84 4.88
C ALA A 217 12.18 -7.53 6.38
N ALA A 218 11.97 -6.28 6.78
CA ALA A 218 11.93 -5.89 8.19
C ALA A 218 10.82 -6.63 8.98
N VAL A 219 9.61 -6.77 8.40
CA VAL A 219 8.53 -7.53 9.05
C VAL A 219 8.86 -9.02 9.14
N ARG A 220 9.55 -9.58 8.15
CA ARG A 220 10.03 -10.97 8.17
C ARG A 220 11.04 -11.18 9.30
N GLU A 221 12.00 -10.28 9.45
CA GLU A 221 12.98 -10.32 10.55
C GLU A 221 12.28 -10.23 11.92
N CYS A 222 11.33 -9.30 12.10
CA CYS A 222 10.55 -9.22 13.34
C CYS A 222 9.83 -10.55 13.64
N ARG A 223 9.27 -11.21 12.61
CA ARG A 223 8.59 -12.50 12.75
C ARG A 223 9.57 -13.63 13.10
N GLN A 224 10.74 -13.68 12.47
CA GLN A 224 11.77 -14.66 12.80
C GLN A 224 12.22 -14.53 14.25
N ALA A 225 12.47 -13.30 14.72
CA ALA A 225 12.81 -13.04 16.11
C ALA A 225 11.70 -13.48 17.09
N LEU A 226 10.42 -13.28 16.73
CA LEU A 226 9.30 -13.80 17.50
C LEU A 226 9.33 -15.33 17.59
N GLU A 227 9.51 -16.02 16.46
CA GLU A 227 9.55 -17.48 16.42
C GLU A 227 10.71 -18.04 17.26
N GLU A 228 11.90 -17.44 17.16
CA GLU A 228 13.07 -17.82 17.95
C GLU A 228 12.84 -17.60 19.45
N CYS A 229 12.28 -16.44 19.82
CA CYS A 229 11.91 -16.13 21.21
C CYS A 229 10.94 -17.17 21.78
N ILE A 230 9.87 -17.50 21.05
CA ILE A 230 8.89 -18.51 21.46
C ILE A 230 9.59 -19.86 21.67
N LYS A 231 10.34 -20.35 20.68
CA LYS A 231 11.02 -21.66 20.73
C LYS A 231 11.97 -21.78 21.93
N SER A 232 12.65 -20.70 22.30
CA SER A 232 13.56 -20.68 23.46
C SER A 232 12.89 -20.91 24.81
N HIS A 233 11.55 -20.76 24.87
CA HIS A 233 10.75 -20.94 26.08
C HIS A 233 9.94 -22.25 26.08
N LEU A 234 9.99 -23.04 25.01
CA LEU A 234 9.33 -24.34 24.95
C LEU A 234 10.23 -25.44 25.51
N THR A 235 9.62 -26.47 26.09
CA THR A 235 10.33 -27.73 26.37
C THR A 235 10.62 -28.47 25.06
N GLU A 236 11.52 -29.46 25.10
CA GLU A 236 11.83 -30.28 23.91
C GLU A 236 10.57 -30.93 23.32
N GLU A 237 9.72 -31.53 24.17
CA GLU A 237 8.46 -32.15 23.75
C GLU A 237 7.50 -31.13 23.12
N GLN A 238 7.39 -29.93 23.70
CA GLN A 238 6.56 -28.84 23.15
C GLN A 238 7.14 -28.31 21.82
N LEU A 239 8.46 -28.31 21.66
CA LEU A 239 9.13 -27.87 20.44
C LEU A 239 8.89 -28.83 19.28
N GLU A 240 8.90 -30.14 19.53
CA GLU A 240 8.51 -31.15 18.54
C GLU A 240 7.07 -30.94 18.07
N GLU A 241 6.15 -30.73 19.02
CA GLU A 241 4.74 -30.45 18.73
C GLU A 241 4.57 -29.12 17.97
N TRP A 242 5.32 -28.07 18.37
CA TRP A 242 5.38 -26.81 17.65
C TRP A 242 5.78 -27.00 16.18
N HIS A 243 6.85 -27.76 15.91
CA HIS A 243 7.29 -28.05 14.55
C HIS A 243 6.23 -28.79 13.73
N ARG A 244 5.52 -29.74 14.36
CA ARG A 244 4.39 -30.44 13.73
C ARG A 244 3.25 -29.50 13.37
N LEU A 245 2.87 -28.59 14.28
CA LEU A 245 1.77 -27.65 14.09
C LEU A 245 2.11 -26.55 13.07
N VAL A 246 3.34 -26.06 13.05
CA VAL A 246 3.79 -25.06 12.07
C VAL A 246 3.89 -25.70 10.68
N GLY A 247 4.52 -26.87 10.57
CA GLY A 247 4.72 -27.58 9.29
C GLY A 247 3.43 -28.16 8.70
N GLY A 248 2.54 -28.72 9.52
CA GLY A 248 1.29 -29.34 9.07
C GLY A 248 0.25 -28.37 8.49
N ASN A 249 0.40 -27.05 8.71
CA ASN A 249 -0.50 -26.03 8.16
C ASN A 249 -0.10 -25.57 6.74
N GLY A 250 1.06 -25.98 6.21
CA GLY A 250 1.57 -25.55 4.90
C GLY A 250 1.08 -26.36 3.69
N ASP A 251 0.81 -27.66 3.87
CA ASP A 251 0.56 -28.59 2.75
C ASP A 251 -0.91 -28.67 2.29
N GLY A 252 -1.83 -27.94 2.93
CA GLY A 252 -3.27 -28.03 2.67
C GLY A 252 -3.83 -27.10 1.57
N SER A 253 -3.04 -26.18 1.01
CA SER A 253 -3.56 -25.06 0.18
C SER A 253 -2.96 -24.96 -1.23
N THR A 254 -2.63 -26.08 -1.88
CA THR A 254 -2.29 -26.12 -3.32
C THR A 254 -3.35 -26.80 -4.19
N GLY A 255 -4.52 -27.14 -3.64
CA GLY A 255 -5.59 -27.83 -4.37
C GLY A 255 -6.71 -26.91 -4.86
N SER A 256 -6.80 -26.76 -6.19
CA SER A 256 -8.01 -26.47 -7.00
C SER A 256 -8.14 -25.07 -7.61
N ASN A 257 -7.44 -24.89 -8.74
CA ASN A 257 -8.01 -24.23 -9.92
C ASN A 257 -7.78 -25.18 -11.11
N GLY A 258 -8.78 -26.04 -11.36
CA GLY A 258 -9.00 -26.72 -12.64
C GLY A 258 -10.26 -26.17 -13.28
#